data_AF-X7E729-F1
#
_entry.id   AF-X7E729-F1
#
_cell.length_a   1.000
_cell.length_b   1.000
_cell.length_c   1.000
_cell.angle_alpha   90.00
_cell.angle_beta   90.00
_cell.angle_gamma   90.00
#
_symmetry.space_group_name_H-M   'P 1'
#
loop_
_entity.id
_entity.type
_entity.pdbx_description
1 polymer ?
#
loop_
_entity_poly.entity_id
_entity_poly.type
_entity_poly.pdbx_seq_one_letter_code
_entity_poly.pdbx_strand_id
1 'polypeptide(L)'
;MKIAMIGTGYVGLVSGVCFSDFGHDVVCVDNNPQKLEMLERGEVPIFEPGLDVLMAKNVEAGRLTFTRDLAKAIDGAGAVFIAVGTPTRRGDGHADLTYVMAAAEEIAKAAKDYVVIVTKSTVPVGTNRKVRETVAAANPDLDFDVASNPEFLREGAAIDDFMKPDRVVVGVETDRAAKVMEDIYRPLYLRDFPIVTTDLESAEMIKYAANAFLATKITFINEIAHLCEKVGADVKEVSKGMGLD
;
A
#
# COMPACT_ATOMS: atom_id res chain seq x y z
N MET A 1 13.44 3.60 -11.37
CA MET A 1 14.31 3.71 -10.16
C MET A 1 14.23 2.43 -9.35
N LYS A 2 15.14 2.21 -8.39
CA LYS A 2 15.09 1.06 -7.48
C LYS A 2 14.12 1.30 -6.32
N ILE A 3 13.25 0.33 -6.04
CA ILE A 3 12.23 0.34 -4.99
C ILE A 3 12.36 -0.94 -4.17
N ALA A 4 12.42 -0.83 -2.84
CA ALA A 4 12.24 -1.99 -1.97
C ALA A 4 10.80 -2.04 -1.45
N MET A 5 10.19 -3.23 -1.45
CA MET A 5 8.82 -3.46 -0.99
C MET A 5 8.82 -4.45 0.18
N ILE A 6 8.60 -3.97 1.40
CA ILE A 6 8.59 -4.81 2.61
C ILE A 6 7.19 -5.36 2.84
N GLY A 7 7.10 -6.68 2.81
CA GLY A 7 5.87 -7.46 2.92
C GLY A 7 5.41 -7.95 1.55
N THR A 8 5.22 -9.27 1.43
CA THR A 8 4.65 -9.92 0.24
C THR A 8 3.25 -10.46 0.51
N GLY A 9 2.50 -9.76 1.35
CA GLY A 9 1.04 -9.94 1.45
C GLY A 9 0.33 -9.39 0.22
N TYR A 10 -1.01 -9.38 0.26
CA TYR A 10 -1.83 -8.94 -0.88
C TYR A 10 -1.41 -7.57 -1.44
N VAL A 11 -1.37 -6.55 -0.57
CA VAL A 11 -0.98 -5.17 -0.94
C VAL A 11 0.45 -5.11 -1.47
N GLY A 12 1.40 -5.65 -0.73
CA GLY A 12 2.82 -5.52 -1.06
C GLY A 12 3.21 -6.26 -2.33
N LEU A 13 2.71 -7.49 -2.52
CA LEU A 13 3.01 -8.27 -3.72
C LEU A 13 2.39 -7.64 -4.98
N VAL A 14 1.10 -7.27 -4.94
CA VAL A 14 0.45 -6.62 -6.09
C VAL A 14 1.15 -5.31 -6.42
N SER A 15 1.45 -4.48 -5.41
CA SER A 15 2.12 -3.19 -5.63
C SER A 15 3.53 -3.38 -6.20
N GLY A 16 4.30 -4.33 -5.66
CA GLY A 16 5.66 -4.61 -6.13
C GLY A 16 5.68 -5.10 -7.59
N VAL A 17 4.78 -6.02 -7.93
CA VAL A 17 4.63 -6.50 -9.32
C VAL A 17 4.21 -5.35 -10.24
N CYS A 18 3.22 -4.54 -9.88
CA CYS A 18 2.77 -3.44 -10.73
C CYS A 18 3.82 -2.33 -10.89
N PHE A 19 4.57 -2.00 -9.83
CA PHE A 19 5.70 -1.06 -9.94
C PHE A 19 6.80 -1.60 -10.85
N SER A 20 7.08 -2.91 -10.82
CA SER A 20 8.05 -3.48 -11.77
C SER A 20 7.56 -3.40 -13.22
N ASP A 21 6.24 -3.50 -13.45
CA ASP A 21 5.63 -3.34 -14.77
C ASP A 21 5.64 -1.89 -15.26
N PHE A 22 5.61 -0.92 -14.35
CA PHE A 22 5.89 0.50 -14.62
C PHE A 22 7.36 0.76 -15.02
N GLY A 23 8.23 -0.25 -14.94
CA GLY A 23 9.63 -0.16 -15.34
C GLY A 23 10.60 0.13 -14.20
N HIS A 24 10.14 0.09 -12.95
CA HIS A 24 11.02 0.19 -11.78
C HIS A 24 11.78 -1.13 -11.56
N ASP A 25 12.95 -1.03 -10.92
CA ASP A 25 13.65 -2.19 -10.38
C ASP A 25 13.12 -2.43 -8.97
N VAL A 26 12.39 -3.52 -8.75
CA VAL A 26 11.67 -3.80 -7.51
C VAL A 26 12.25 -5.02 -6.81
N VAL A 27 12.59 -4.84 -5.53
CA VAL A 27 13.00 -5.93 -4.64
C VAL A 27 11.95 -6.10 -3.55
N CYS A 28 11.21 -7.19 -3.60
CA CYS A 28 10.23 -7.56 -2.59
C CYS A 28 10.90 -8.34 -1.45
N VAL A 29 10.62 -7.95 -0.20
CA VAL A 29 11.21 -8.52 1.00
C VAL A 29 10.13 -9.15 1.87
N ASP A 30 10.33 -10.38 2.31
CA ASP A 30 9.48 -11.05 3.30
C ASP A 30 10.33 -11.89 4.25
N ASN A 31 9.85 -12.08 5.49
CA ASN A 31 10.56 -12.91 6.47
C ASN A 31 10.08 -14.36 6.45
N ASN A 32 8.98 -14.66 5.77
CA ASN A 32 8.41 -16.00 5.65
C ASN A 32 9.15 -16.80 4.56
N PRO A 33 9.94 -17.82 4.93
CA PRO A 33 10.72 -18.60 3.96
C PRO A 33 9.83 -19.38 3.00
N GLN A 34 8.68 -19.90 3.45
CA GLN A 34 7.78 -20.66 2.59
C GLN A 34 7.19 -19.80 1.47
N LYS A 35 6.78 -18.55 1.77
CA LYS A 35 6.30 -17.62 0.73
C LYS A 35 7.38 -17.30 -0.29
N LEU A 36 8.61 -17.08 0.16
CA LEU A 36 9.71 -16.75 -0.75
C LEU A 36 10.09 -17.93 -1.63
N GLU A 37 10.15 -19.14 -1.08
CA GLU A 37 10.37 -20.35 -1.88
C GLU A 37 9.28 -20.52 -2.95
N MET A 38 8.02 -20.20 -2.66
CA MET A 38 6.95 -20.18 -3.67
C MET A 38 7.22 -19.12 -4.75
N LEU A 39 7.49 -17.87 -4.35
CA LEU A 39 7.73 -16.76 -5.27
C LEU A 39 8.94 -17.00 -6.18
N GLU A 40 10.02 -17.60 -5.64
CA GLU A 40 11.22 -17.98 -6.40
C GLU A 40 10.93 -19.08 -7.44
N ARG A 41 9.94 -19.95 -7.18
CA ARG A 41 9.43 -20.92 -8.16
C ARG A 41 8.41 -20.34 -9.14
N GLY A 42 8.09 -19.06 -9.04
CA GLY A 42 7.05 -18.41 -9.83
C GLY A 42 5.63 -18.68 -9.35
N GLU A 43 5.46 -19.23 -8.14
CA GLU A 43 4.16 -19.49 -7.52
C GLU A 43 3.71 -18.28 -6.69
N VAL A 44 2.48 -17.81 -6.94
CA VAL A 44 1.90 -16.68 -6.21
C VAL A 44 1.22 -17.18 -4.92
N PRO A 45 1.57 -16.66 -3.72
CA PRO A 45 1.02 -17.13 -2.43
C PRO A 45 -0.40 -16.62 -2.12
N ILE A 46 -1.02 -15.88 -3.03
CA ILE A 46 -2.34 -15.28 -2.91
C ILE A 46 -3.14 -15.54 -4.20
N PHE A 47 -4.47 -15.46 -4.12
CA PHE A 47 -5.31 -15.49 -5.31
C PHE A 47 -5.56 -14.06 -5.78
N GLU A 48 -5.01 -13.71 -6.95
CA GLU A 48 -5.30 -12.47 -7.65
C GLU A 48 -5.28 -12.72 -9.17
N PRO A 49 -6.39 -12.48 -9.90
CA PRO A 49 -6.45 -12.76 -11.34
C PRO A 49 -5.34 -12.06 -12.14
N GLY A 50 -4.52 -12.84 -12.84
CA GLY A 50 -3.45 -12.35 -13.72
C GLY A 50 -2.14 -11.95 -13.02
N LEU A 51 -2.04 -12.09 -11.70
CA LEU A 51 -0.84 -11.71 -10.95
C LEU A 51 0.35 -12.62 -11.26
N ASP A 52 0.09 -13.91 -11.46
CA ASP A 52 1.08 -14.92 -11.85
C ASP A 52 1.75 -14.57 -13.18
N VAL A 53 0.95 -14.23 -14.19
CA VAL A 53 1.43 -13.83 -15.52
C VAL A 53 2.25 -12.54 -15.45
N LEU A 54 1.73 -11.53 -14.73
CA LEU A 54 2.40 -10.23 -14.61
C LEU A 54 3.71 -10.32 -13.80
N MET A 55 3.73 -11.16 -12.76
CA MET A 55 4.92 -11.44 -11.96
C MET A 55 5.98 -12.15 -12.82
N ALA A 56 5.62 -13.24 -13.51
CA ALA A 56 6.55 -14.00 -14.34
C ALA A 56 7.21 -13.11 -15.41
N LYS A 57 6.42 -12.26 -16.09
CA LYS A 57 6.91 -11.28 -17.07
C LYS A 57 7.98 -10.36 -16.49
N ASN A 58 7.79 -9.85 -15.27
CA ASN A 58 8.71 -8.88 -14.67
C ASN A 58 9.92 -9.52 -14.01
N VAL A 59 9.80 -10.77 -13.55
CA VAL A 59 10.95 -11.60 -13.14
C VAL A 59 11.82 -11.91 -14.34
N GLU A 60 11.25 -12.37 -15.46
CA GLU A 60 11.98 -12.66 -16.70
C GLU A 60 12.68 -11.40 -17.25
N ALA A 61 12.03 -10.25 -17.13
CA ALA A 61 12.62 -8.97 -17.54
C ALA A 61 13.68 -8.42 -16.57
N GLY A 62 13.97 -9.11 -15.46
CA GLY A 62 14.98 -8.72 -14.48
C GLY A 62 14.64 -7.46 -13.67
N ARG A 63 13.34 -7.11 -13.59
CA ARG A 63 12.85 -5.92 -12.87
C ARG A 63 12.17 -6.25 -11.54
N LEU A 64 11.94 -7.52 -11.26
CA LEU A 64 11.32 -7.98 -10.02
C LEU A 64 12.16 -9.10 -9.41
N THR A 65 12.55 -8.93 -8.15
CA THR A 65 13.27 -9.93 -7.37
C THR A 65 12.68 -10.07 -5.98
N PHE A 66 12.90 -11.22 -5.35
CA PHE A 66 12.44 -11.55 -4.01
C PHE A 66 13.63 -11.90 -3.12
N THR A 67 13.61 -11.49 -1.86
CA THR A 67 14.70 -11.80 -0.93
C THR A 67 14.27 -11.73 0.54
N ARG A 68 15.11 -12.30 1.42
CA ARG A 68 15.05 -12.07 2.88
C ARG A 68 16.04 -11.00 3.33
N ASP A 69 16.99 -10.66 2.48
CA ASP A 69 18.06 -9.73 2.80
C ASP A 69 17.59 -8.29 2.57
N LEU A 70 17.10 -7.67 3.65
CA LEU A 70 16.64 -6.29 3.63
C LEU A 70 17.77 -5.32 3.23
N ALA A 71 19.00 -5.54 3.71
CA ALA A 71 20.11 -4.64 3.41
C ALA A 71 20.42 -4.63 1.91
N LYS A 72 20.43 -5.80 1.27
CA LYS A 72 20.59 -5.92 -0.19
C LYS A 72 19.42 -5.29 -0.96
N ALA A 73 18.20 -5.42 -0.45
CA ALA A 73 17.02 -4.83 -1.08
C ALA A 73 17.05 -3.30 -1.05
N ILE A 74 17.48 -2.70 0.07
CA ILE A 74 17.53 -1.25 0.28
C ILE A 74 18.74 -0.59 -0.38
N ASP A 75 19.84 -1.31 -0.61
CA ASP A 75 21.07 -0.77 -1.20
C ASP A 75 20.80 -0.02 -2.53
N GLY A 76 20.97 1.30 -2.56
CA GLY A 76 20.65 2.15 -3.72
C GLY A 76 19.15 2.31 -4.05
N ALA A 77 18.23 1.91 -3.17
CA ALA A 77 16.80 2.13 -3.32
C ALA A 77 16.46 3.60 -3.05
N GLY A 78 15.73 4.25 -3.97
CA GLY A 78 15.28 5.63 -3.77
C GLY A 78 14.01 5.72 -2.90
N ALA A 79 13.25 4.62 -2.81
CA ALA A 79 12.10 4.51 -1.93
C ALA A 79 11.97 3.09 -1.37
N VAL A 80 11.51 3.00 -0.11
CA VAL A 80 11.26 1.75 0.58
C VAL A 80 9.84 1.77 1.11
N PHE A 81 9.00 0.88 0.59
CA PHE A 81 7.59 0.77 0.98
C PHE A 81 7.41 -0.21 2.14
N ILE A 82 6.69 0.22 3.17
CA ILE A 82 6.22 -0.63 4.25
C ILE A 82 4.79 -1.04 3.91
N ALA A 83 4.62 -2.31 3.50
CA ALA A 83 3.35 -2.92 3.10
C ALA A 83 3.04 -4.19 3.94
N VAL A 84 3.45 -4.18 5.21
CA VAL A 84 3.19 -5.24 6.18
C VAL A 84 1.76 -5.14 6.73
N GLY A 85 1.25 -6.23 7.28
CA GLY A 85 -0.08 -6.26 7.88
C GLY A 85 -0.20 -5.40 9.14
N THR A 86 -1.37 -4.80 9.33
CA THR A 86 -1.77 -4.05 10.54
C THR A 86 -3.04 -4.67 11.13
N PRO A 87 -2.97 -5.94 11.58
CA PRO A 87 -4.14 -6.64 12.09
C PRO A 87 -4.70 -5.94 13.32
N THR A 88 -5.95 -6.25 13.66
CA THR A 88 -6.55 -5.81 14.91
C THR A 88 -5.84 -6.46 16.10
N ARG A 89 -5.37 -5.63 17.05
CA ARG A 89 -4.80 -6.09 18.31
C ARG A 89 -5.86 -6.82 19.13
N ARG A 90 -5.47 -7.97 19.69
CA ARG A 90 -6.33 -8.73 20.60
C ARG A 90 -6.61 -7.93 21.86
N GLY A 91 -7.88 -7.75 22.19
CA GLY A 91 -8.35 -7.15 23.44
C GLY A 91 -9.09 -5.82 23.23
N ASP A 92 -8.45 -4.84 22.60
CA ASP A 92 -8.98 -3.46 22.54
C ASP A 92 -9.35 -2.96 21.15
N GLY A 93 -9.13 -3.77 20.11
CA GLY A 93 -9.58 -3.44 18.75
C GLY A 93 -8.71 -2.43 18.01
N HIS A 94 -7.61 -1.95 18.61
CA HIS A 94 -6.70 -1.01 17.95
C HIS A 94 -5.87 -1.70 16.85
N ALA A 95 -5.38 -0.93 15.88
CA ALA A 95 -4.44 -1.45 14.89
C ALA A 95 -3.12 -1.86 15.56
N ASP A 96 -2.63 -3.07 15.26
CA ASP A 96 -1.31 -3.52 15.68
C ASP A 96 -0.24 -2.95 14.75
N LEU A 97 0.55 -2.02 15.29
CA LEU A 97 1.63 -1.34 14.58
C LEU A 97 3.01 -1.99 14.78
N THR A 98 3.08 -3.11 15.50
CA THR A 98 4.34 -3.79 15.83
C THR A 98 5.17 -4.08 14.58
N TYR A 99 4.53 -4.59 13.53
CA TYR A 99 5.22 -4.93 12.27
C TYR A 99 5.70 -3.69 11.50
N VAL A 100 4.92 -2.61 11.53
CA VAL A 100 5.28 -1.34 10.87
C VAL A 100 6.51 -0.72 11.54
N MET A 101 6.50 -0.67 12.88
CA MET A 101 7.63 -0.10 13.64
C MET A 101 8.88 -0.96 13.54
N ALA A 102 8.75 -2.28 13.56
CA ALA A 102 9.87 -3.19 13.34
C ALA A 102 10.48 -3.00 11.94
N ALA A 103 9.66 -2.91 10.90
CA ALA A 103 10.14 -2.63 9.54
C ALA A 103 10.85 -1.27 9.46
N ALA A 104 10.29 -0.22 10.08
CA ALA A 104 10.92 1.10 10.12
C ALA A 104 12.30 1.08 10.82
N GLU A 105 12.40 0.38 11.95
CA GLU A 105 13.67 0.21 12.68
C GLU A 105 14.70 -0.60 11.88
N GLU A 106 14.27 -1.67 11.21
CA GLU A 106 15.15 -2.47 10.34
C GLU A 106 15.64 -1.69 9.12
N ILE A 107 14.77 -0.87 8.50
CA ILE A 107 15.16 0.06 7.43
C ILE A 107 16.24 1.01 7.92
N ALA A 108 16.04 1.64 9.09
CA ALA A 108 16.96 2.62 9.63
C ALA A 108 18.37 2.05 9.86
N LYS A 109 18.45 0.79 10.33
CA LYS A 109 19.72 0.08 10.55
C LYS A 109 20.41 -0.37 9.26
N ALA A 110 19.65 -0.55 8.18
CA ALA A 110 20.15 -1.07 6.91
C ALA A 110 20.50 0.03 5.90
N ALA A 111 19.73 1.12 5.88
CA ALA A 111 19.91 2.24 4.97
C ALA A 111 21.22 2.99 5.25
N LYS A 112 21.92 3.37 4.18
CA LYS A 112 23.19 4.11 4.22
C LYS A 112 23.12 5.43 3.49
N ASP A 113 22.38 5.44 2.38
CA ASP A 113 22.13 6.61 1.56
C ASP A 113 20.73 7.17 1.87
N TYR A 114 20.46 8.34 1.31
CA TYR A 114 19.12 8.93 1.41
C TYR A 114 18.05 8.01 0.84
N VAL A 115 16.92 7.94 1.55
CA VAL A 115 15.77 7.14 1.17
C VAL A 115 14.45 7.80 1.57
N VAL A 116 13.40 7.60 0.76
CA VAL A 116 12.02 7.90 1.16
C VAL A 116 11.36 6.64 1.71
N ILE A 117 10.97 6.67 2.99
CA ILE A 117 10.29 5.57 3.65
C ILE A 117 8.78 5.78 3.51
N VAL A 118 8.13 4.91 2.75
CA VAL A 118 6.73 5.08 2.35
C VAL A 118 5.83 4.10 3.10
N THR A 119 4.96 4.60 3.97
CA THR A 119 3.96 3.78 4.64
C THR A 119 2.79 3.52 3.70
N LYS A 120 2.65 2.27 3.24
CA LYS A 120 1.54 1.80 2.40
C LYS A 120 0.50 1.00 3.18
N SER A 121 0.92 0.36 4.28
CA SER A 121 0.04 -0.26 5.27
C SER A 121 -1.05 0.72 5.73
N THR A 122 -2.27 0.20 5.95
CA THR A 122 -3.34 1.01 6.56
C THR A 122 -3.00 1.25 8.03
N VAL A 123 -2.70 2.50 8.39
CA VAL A 123 -2.23 2.90 9.72
C VAL A 123 -3.04 4.07 10.28
N PRO A 124 -3.32 4.11 11.59
CA PRO A 124 -4.01 5.26 12.21
C PRO A 124 -3.25 6.57 12.02
N VAL A 125 -3.97 7.69 12.08
CA VAL A 125 -3.39 9.03 11.97
C VAL A 125 -2.29 9.26 13.03
N GLY A 126 -1.19 9.87 12.61
CA GLY A 126 0.01 10.12 13.39
C GLY A 126 1.02 8.96 13.36
N THR A 127 0.77 7.90 12.59
CA THR A 127 1.71 6.76 12.52
C THR A 127 2.98 7.12 11.77
N ASN A 128 2.90 7.88 10.67
CA ASN A 128 4.06 8.33 9.92
C ASN A 128 4.99 9.22 10.78
N ARG A 129 4.43 9.99 11.73
CA ARG A 129 5.22 10.72 12.74
C ARG A 129 6.03 9.78 13.62
N LYS A 130 5.40 8.70 14.10
CA LYS A 130 6.07 7.66 14.90
C LYS A 130 7.10 6.89 14.09
N VAL A 131 6.83 6.58 12.83
CA VAL A 131 7.81 5.97 11.91
C VAL A 131 9.05 6.85 11.82
N ARG A 132 8.88 8.17 11.61
CA ARG A 132 9.99 9.11 11.59
C ARG A 132 10.78 9.11 12.91
N GLU A 133 10.09 9.12 14.05
CA GLU A 133 10.72 9.05 15.38
C GLU A 133 11.50 7.74 15.57
N THR A 134 10.92 6.59 15.17
CA THR A 134 11.56 5.28 15.24
C THR A 134 12.82 5.23 14.38
N VAL A 135 12.76 5.73 13.15
CA VAL A 135 13.91 5.75 12.24
C VAL A 135 15.02 6.66 12.78
N ALA A 136 14.68 7.88 13.20
CA ALA A 136 15.65 8.82 13.76
C ALA A 136 16.28 8.31 15.08
N ALA A 137 15.54 7.58 15.90
CA ALA A 137 16.08 6.97 17.11
C ALA A 137 17.04 5.80 16.82
N ALA A 138 16.74 5.01 15.78
CA ALA A 138 17.54 3.86 15.40
C ALA A 138 18.80 4.24 14.60
N ASN A 139 18.74 5.31 13.80
CA ASN A 139 19.86 5.85 13.06
C ASN A 139 19.78 7.39 12.98
N PRO A 140 20.37 8.11 13.95
CA PRO A 140 20.31 9.58 14.02
C PRO A 140 20.99 10.31 12.87
N ASP A 141 21.92 9.64 12.17
CA ASP A 141 22.73 10.22 11.10
C ASP A 141 22.12 9.94 9.71
N LEU A 142 21.06 9.14 9.62
CA LEU A 142 20.38 8.86 8.35
C LEU A 142 19.67 10.11 7.83
N ASP A 143 19.97 10.49 6.59
CA ASP A 143 19.16 11.44 5.83
C ASP A 143 17.98 10.68 5.22
N PHE A 144 16.74 11.05 5.56
CA PHE A 144 15.54 10.38 5.04
C PHE A 144 14.32 11.29 5.09
N ASP A 145 13.30 10.93 4.31
CA ASP A 145 11.95 11.47 4.43
C ASP A 145 10.94 10.35 4.69
N VAL A 146 9.79 10.69 5.26
CA VAL A 146 8.65 9.77 5.40
C VAL A 146 7.51 10.23 4.50
N ALA A 147 6.84 9.28 3.87
CA ALA A 147 5.65 9.52 3.06
C ALA A 147 4.52 8.56 3.44
N SER A 148 3.28 9.03 3.33
CA SER A 148 2.07 8.21 3.45
C SER A 148 1.50 7.93 2.06
N ASN A 149 1.38 6.67 1.66
CA ASN A 149 0.80 6.29 0.38
C ASN A 149 -0.18 5.13 0.55
N PRO A 150 -1.37 5.39 1.12
CA PRO A 150 -2.36 4.35 1.34
C PRO A 150 -2.76 3.69 0.02
N GLU A 151 -3.17 2.43 0.11
CA GLU A 151 -3.72 1.67 -1.00
C GLU A 151 -5.26 1.72 -1.01
N PHE A 152 -5.90 1.47 -2.15
CA PHE A 152 -7.37 1.40 -2.28
C PHE A 152 -7.80 0.22 -3.12
N LEU A 153 -7.04 -0.87 -3.05
CA LEU A 153 -7.20 -2.06 -3.89
C LEU A 153 -8.34 -2.92 -3.35
N ARG A 154 -9.11 -3.52 -4.26
CA ARG A 154 -10.11 -4.53 -3.91
C ARG A 154 -9.55 -5.92 -4.17
N GLU A 155 -9.74 -6.82 -3.21
CA GLU A 155 -9.36 -8.23 -3.39
C GLU A 155 -10.07 -8.85 -4.59
N GLY A 156 -9.32 -9.45 -5.52
CA GLY A 156 -9.82 -10.02 -6.77
C GLY A 156 -9.84 -9.07 -7.97
N ALA A 157 -9.50 -7.78 -7.78
CA ALA A 157 -9.43 -6.77 -8.85
C ALA A 157 -8.27 -5.77 -8.66
N ALA A 158 -7.29 -6.10 -7.82
CA ALA A 158 -6.25 -5.19 -7.39
C ALA A 158 -5.27 -4.80 -8.50
N ILE A 159 -5.01 -5.67 -9.48
CA ILE A 159 -4.18 -5.26 -10.62
C ILE A 159 -4.86 -4.14 -11.39
N ASP A 160 -6.14 -4.29 -11.72
CA ASP A 160 -6.88 -3.25 -12.43
C ASP A 160 -7.00 -1.99 -11.59
N ASP A 161 -7.30 -2.11 -10.29
CA ASP A 161 -7.39 -0.96 -9.37
C ASP A 161 -6.04 -0.22 -9.24
N PHE A 162 -4.91 -0.94 -9.30
CA PHE A 162 -3.59 -0.32 -9.25
C PHE A 162 -3.19 0.33 -10.59
N MET A 163 -3.51 -0.33 -11.71
CA MET A 163 -3.11 0.10 -13.05
C MET A 163 -4.03 1.17 -13.65
N LYS A 164 -5.24 1.34 -13.08
CA LYS A 164 -6.26 2.32 -13.45
C LYS A 164 -6.96 2.88 -12.21
N PRO A 165 -6.22 3.52 -11.29
CA PRO A 165 -6.81 3.96 -10.03
C PRO A 165 -7.74 5.15 -10.25
N ASP A 166 -8.81 5.25 -9.46
CA ASP A 166 -9.60 6.49 -9.38
C ASP A 166 -8.72 7.68 -8.94
N ARG A 167 -7.73 7.40 -8.08
CA ARG A 167 -6.74 8.36 -7.58
C ARG A 167 -5.53 7.70 -6.89
N VAL A 168 -4.38 8.33 -7.10
CA VAL A 168 -3.17 8.43 -6.27
C VAL A 168 -3.36 9.19 -4.95
N VAL A 169 -3.13 8.68 -3.73
CA VAL A 169 -3.00 9.56 -2.54
C VAL A 169 -1.56 9.54 -2.04
N VAL A 170 -0.95 10.71 -1.89
CA VAL A 170 0.44 10.89 -1.45
C VAL A 170 0.51 11.96 -0.37
N GLY A 171 0.81 11.54 0.85
CA GLY A 171 1.14 12.41 1.98
C GLY A 171 2.65 12.63 2.05
N VAL A 172 3.12 13.88 1.94
CA VAL A 172 4.55 14.25 1.99
C VAL A 172 4.72 15.63 2.63
N GLU A 173 5.91 15.92 3.16
CA GLU A 173 6.21 17.22 3.80
C GLU A 173 7.36 17.99 3.14
N THR A 174 8.10 17.36 2.23
CA THR A 174 9.24 17.97 1.56
C THR A 174 9.12 17.84 0.05
N ASP A 175 9.63 18.84 -0.67
CA ASP A 175 9.67 18.81 -2.14
C ASP A 175 10.51 17.64 -2.65
N ARG A 176 11.52 17.22 -1.88
CA ARG A 176 12.39 16.08 -2.20
C ARG A 176 11.61 14.77 -2.18
N ALA A 177 10.83 14.52 -1.12
CA ALA A 177 9.96 13.36 -1.03
C ALA A 177 8.84 13.42 -2.08
N ALA A 178 8.23 14.60 -2.29
CA ALA A 178 7.22 14.81 -3.32
C ALA A 178 7.75 14.44 -4.71
N LYS A 179 9.00 14.83 -5.02
CA LYS A 179 9.62 14.52 -6.31
C LYS A 179 9.87 13.02 -6.50
N VAL A 180 10.32 12.33 -5.47
CA VAL A 180 10.48 10.87 -5.50
C VAL A 180 9.14 10.17 -5.75
N MET A 181 8.08 10.59 -5.06
CA MET A 181 6.74 10.01 -5.25
C MET A 181 6.15 10.33 -6.64
N GLU A 182 6.40 11.52 -7.17
CA GLU A 182 6.04 11.90 -8.54
C GLU A 182 6.73 11.00 -9.57
N ASP A 183 8.03 10.75 -9.40
CA ASP A 183 8.80 9.92 -10.32
C ASP A 183 8.37 8.43 -10.28
N ILE A 184 7.96 7.93 -9.11
CA ILE A 184 7.38 6.58 -8.94
C ILE A 184 6.05 6.45 -9.69
N TYR A 185 5.19 7.46 -9.58
CA TYR A 185 3.84 7.42 -10.17
C TYR A 185 3.73 8.09 -11.54
N ARG A 186 4.86 8.52 -12.13
CA ARG A 186 4.93 9.18 -13.43
C ARG A 186 4.18 8.43 -14.55
N PRO A 187 4.24 7.09 -14.66
CA PRO A 187 3.48 6.36 -15.68
C PRO A 187 1.96 6.51 -15.56
N LEU A 188 1.42 6.71 -14.35
CA LEU A 188 0.00 6.97 -14.12
C LEU A 188 -0.37 8.43 -14.42
N TYR A 189 0.49 9.37 -14.02
CA TYR A 189 0.32 10.78 -14.32
C TYR A 189 0.28 11.04 -15.84
N LEU A 190 1.15 10.39 -16.61
CA LEU A 190 1.17 10.48 -18.08
C LEU A 190 -0.08 9.88 -18.75
N ARG A 191 -0.89 9.13 -18.00
CA ARG A 191 -2.16 8.54 -18.43
C ARG A 191 -3.37 9.29 -17.83
N ASP A 192 -3.14 10.49 -17.31
CA ASP A 192 -4.13 11.39 -16.72
C ASP A 192 -4.88 10.82 -15.50
N PHE A 193 -4.26 9.89 -14.76
CA PHE A 193 -4.81 9.46 -13.46
C PHE A 193 -4.50 10.49 -12.37
N PRO A 194 -5.49 10.91 -11.56
CA PRO A 194 -5.29 11.94 -10.53
C PRO A 194 -4.27 11.52 -9.46
N ILE A 195 -3.35 12.41 -9.10
CA ILE A 195 -2.48 12.28 -7.92
C ILE A 195 -2.85 13.37 -6.93
N VAL A 196 -3.36 12.98 -5.77
CA VAL A 196 -3.75 13.86 -4.66
C VAL A 196 -2.58 13.94 -3.69
N THR A 197 -1.82 15.02 -3.79
CA THR A 197 -0.73 15.33 -2.86
C THR A 197 -1.28 16.13 -1.67
N THR A 198 -0.95 15.71 -0.45
CA THR A 198 -1.43 16.30 0.81
C THR A 198 -0.40 16.12 1.93
N ASP A 199 -0.70 16.56 3.16
CA ASP A 199 0.09 16.24 4.36
C ASP A 199 -0.06 14.78 4.82
N LEU A 200 0.80 14.33 5.73
CA LEU A 200 0.85 12.95 6.22
C LEU A 200 -0.46 12.53 6.90
N GLU A 201 -0.96 13.35 7.82
CA GLU A 201 -2.15 13.07 8.63
C GLU A 201 -3.41 12.99 7.77
N SER A 202 -3.56 13.89 6.80
CA SER A 202 -4.66 13.86 5.83
C SER A 202 -4.60 12.60 4.97
N ALA A 203 -3.44 12.19 4.47
CA ALA A 203 -3.31 10.96 3.69
C ALA A 203 -3.68 9.70 4.51
N GLU A 204 -3.23 9.62 5.77
CA GLU A 204 -3.62 8.55 6.70
C GLU A 204 -5.14 8.53 6.93
N MET A 205 -5.74 9.71 7.16
CA MET A 205 -7.17 9.84 7.40
C MET A 205 -8.01 9.47 6.18
N ILE A 206 -7.60 9.85 4.97
CA ILE A 206 -8.35 9.56 3.73
C ILE A 206 -8.60 8.05 3.59
N LYS A 207 -7.65 7.19 3.96
CA LYS A 207 -7.84 5.74 3.91
C LYS A 207 -8.95 5.27 4.84
N TYR A 208 -8.93 5.72 6.09
CA TYR A 208 -9.96 5.38 7.07
C TYR A 208 -11.31 5.96 6.70
N ALA A 209 -11.36 7.22 6.28
CA ALA A 209 -12.59 7.90 5.88
C ALA A 209 -13.24 7.22 4.68
N ALA A 210 -12.47 6.84 3.65
CA ALA A 210 -12.99 6.14 2.48
C ALA A 210 -13.59 4.78 2.85
N ASN A 211 -12.85 3.95 3.60
CA ASN A 211 -13.33 2.63 4.01
C ASN A 211 -14.54 2.73 4.95
N ALA A 212 -14.52 3.67 5.90
CA ALA A 212 -15.65 3.91 6.80
C ALA A 212 -16.89 4.35 6.03
N PHE A 213 -16.74 5.27 5.06
CA PHE A 213 -17.86 5.76 4.26
C PHE A 213 -18.47 4.64 3.40
N LEU A 214 -17.66 3.77 2.79
CA LEU A 214 -18.17 2.60 2.06
C LEU A 214 -18.96 1.66 2.99
N ALA A 215 -18.44 1.39 4.19
CA ALA A 215 -19.15 0.58 5.20
C ALA A 215 -20.46 1.24 5.66
N THR A 216 -20.49 2.58 5.78
CA THR A 216 -21.71 3.34 6.07
C THR A 216 -22.74 3.19 4.95
N LYS A 217 -22.36 3.31 3.68
CA LYS A 217 -23.29 3.15 2.55
C LYS A 217 -23.94 1.77 2.53
N ILE A 218 -23.16 0.72 2.79
CA ILE A 218 -23.65 -0.66 2.84
C ILE A 218 -24.59 -0.85 4.03
N THR A 219 -24.17 -0.44 5.23
CA THR A 219 -24.99 -0.56 6.44
C THR A 219 -26.30 0.22 6.31
N PHE A 220 -26.23 1.43 5.74
CA PHE A 220 -27.39 2.27 5.50
C PHE A 220 -28.41 1.57 4.60
N ILE A 221 -28.00 1.04 3.44
CA ILE A 221 -28.94 0.37 2.55
C ILE A 221 -29.48 -0.95 3.13
N ASN A 222 -28.72 -1.65 3.96
CA ASN A 222 -29.21 -2.82 4.69
C ASN A 222 -30.33 -2.47 5.68
N GLU A 223 -30.20 -1.36 6.42
CA GLU A 223 -31.26 -0.90 7.32
C GLU A 223 -32.51 -0.46 6.56
N ILE A 224 -32.35 0.18 5.39
CA ILE A 224 -33.46 0.48 4.49
C ILE A 224 -34.11 -0.81 3.96
N ALA A 225 -33.32 -1.85 3.66
CA ALA A 225 -33.84 -3.16 3.25
C ALA A 225 -34.74 -3.78 4.32
N HIS A 226 -34.29 -3.78 5.58
CA HIS A 226 -35.09 -4.26 6.71
C HIS A 226 -36.41 -3.49 6.88
N LEU A 227 -36.41 -2.18 6.62
CA LEU A 227 -37.63 -1.39 6.63
C LEU A 227 -38.54 -1.74 5.44
N CYS A 228 -37.97 -1.91 4.25
CA CYS A 228 -38.70 -2.28 3.03
C CYS A 228 -39.50 -3.58 3.21
N GLU A 229 -38.91 -4.59 3.86
CA GLU A 229 -39.60 -5.86 4.18
C GLU A 229 -40.86 -5.67 5.05
N LYS A 230 -40.84 -4.73 5.99
CA LYS A 230 -41.96 -4.47 6.90
C LYS A 230 -43.09 -3.67 6.26
N VAL A 231 -42.78 -2.86 5.25
CA VAL A 231 -43.76 -1.95 4.61
C VAL A 231 -44.19 -2.40 3.21
N GLY A 232 -43.60 -3.49 2.69
CA GLY A 232 -43.92 -4.04 1.36
C GLY A 232 -43.26 -3.29 0.20
N ALA A 233 -42.15 -2.59 0.44
CA ALA A 233 -41.36 -1.93 -0.61
C ALA A 233 -40.27 -2.86 -1.19
N ASP A 234 -39.81 -2.59 -2.41
CA ASP A 234 -38.67 -3.30 -3.03
C ASP A 234 -37.38 -2.49 -2.89
N VAL A 235 -36.43 -2.99 -2.09
CA VAL A 235 -35.13 -2.33 -1.86
C VAL A 235 -34.30 -2.17 -3.14
N LYS A 236 -34.51 -3.01 -4.16
CA LYS A 236 -33.80 -2.88 -5.45
C LYS A 236 -34.27 -1.64 -6.20
N GLU A 237 -35.58 -1.39 -6.22
CA GLU A 237 -36.14 -0.17 -6.82
C GLU A 237 -35.78 1.08 -6.01
N VAL A 238 -35.78 0.99 -4.67
CA VAL A 238 -35.34 2.09 -3.80
C VAL A 238 -33.87 2.43 -4.02
N SER A 239 -32.96 1.45 -3.98
CA SER A 239 -31.52 1.67 -4.20
C SER A 239 -31.23 2.21 -5.60
N LYS A 240 -31.94 1.73 -6.63
CA LYS A 240 -31.84 2.26 -7.99
C LYS A 240 -32.32 3.71 -8.06
N GLY A 241 -33.47 4.04 -7.46
CA GLY A 241 -33.99 5.41 -7.44
C GLY A 241 -33.07 6.38 -6.71
N MET A 242 -32.51 5.97 -5.58
CA MET A 242 -31.53 6.74 -4.82
C MET A 242 -30.22 6.94 -5.57
N GLY A 243 -29.73 5.90 -6.26
CA GLY A 243 -28.44 5.96 -6.96
C GLY A 243 -28.43 6.78 -8.25
N LEU A 244 -29.56 7.39 -8.63
CA LEU A 244 -29.65 8.36 -9.73
C LEU A 244 -29.36 9.80 -9.29
N ASP A 245 -29.29 10.04 -7.97
CA ASP A 245 -28.73 11.25 -7.35
C ASP A 245 -27.23 11.02 -7.06
#